data_AF-A0A3Q2XG78-F1
#
_entry.id   AF-A0A3Q2XG78-F1
#
_cell.length_a   1.000
_cell.length_b   1.000
_cell.length_c   1.000
_cell.angle_alpha   90.00
_cell.angle_beta   90.00
_cell.angle_gamma   90.00
#
_symmetry.space_group_name_H-M   'P 1'
#
loop_
_entity.id
_entity.type
_entity.pdbx_description
1 polymer ?
#
loop_
_entity_poly.entity_id
_entity_poly.type
_entity_poly.pdbx_seq_one_letter_code
_entity_poly.pdbx_strand_id
1 'polypeptide(L)'
;MAVELDVFVGNTTIMDEEVYQLWLDGYTVNDAVKVRMEGGALDECEANADVLLSDTMDQYRTFQMCERLLHSPSKLANQLLFQIPPHRQAMLIERYYDFDDAFVREVLGKKLSKGTKKDLDDISAKTGVTLKSCRRQFDNFKRVFKVVEELKGPLVENIRQHFLLSDKLGRYKPPGLRGHCVLCQQSL
;
A
#
# COMPACT_ATOMS: atom_id res chain seq x y z
N MET A 1 29.00 14.35 22.88
CA MET A 1 29.06 14.62 21.43
C MET A 1 28.62 13.34 20.74
N ALA A 2 27.42 13.31 20.16
CA ALA A 2 27.03 12.20 19.32
C ALA A 2 27.81 12.33 18.01
N VAL A 3 28.59 11.32 17.67
CA VAL A 3 29.26 11.26 16.36
C VAL A 3 28.15 11.07 15.33
N GLU A 4 27.93 12.10 14.51
CA GLU A 4 27.05 12.01 13.35
C GLU A 4 27.77 11.14 12.32
N LEU A 5 27.42 9.86 12.31
CA LEU A 5 28.03 8.86 11.46
C LEU A 5 27.35 8.96 10.10
N ASP A 6 27.95 9.73 9.20
CA ASP A 6 27.45 9.89 7.84
C ASP A 6 27.80 8.64 7.02
N VAL A 7 26.92 7.64 7.08
CA VAL A 7 27.04 6.39 6.33
C VAL A 7 26.50 6.65 4.92
N PHE A 8 27.41 6.87 3.98
CA PHE A 8 27.04 6.86 2.56
C PHE A 8 26.85 5.41 2.09
N VAL A 9 25.60 5.03 1.87
CA VAL A 9 25.22 3.70 1.38
C VAL A 9 24.98 3.78 -0.12
N GLY A 10 25.97 3.36 -0.91
CA GLY A 10 25.94 3.43 -2.38
C GLY A 10 24.95 2.48 -3.08
N ASN A 11 24.19 1.67 -2.33
CA ASN A 11 23.20 0.71 -2.85
C ASN A 11 21.77 1.04 -2.39
N THR A 12 21.39 2.32 -2.46
CA THR A 12 20.00 2.73 -2.23
C THR A 12 19.07 1.94 -3.15
N THR A 13 18.09 1.25 -2.58
CA THR A 13 17.11 0.49 -3.37
C THR A 13 16.25 1.47 -4.15
N ILE A 14 16.44 1.51 -5.47
CA ILE A 14 15.63 2.33 -6.36
C ILE A 14 14.28 1.65 -6.54
N MET A 15 13.21 2.39 -6.27
CA MET A 15 11.84 1.96 -6.48
C MET A 15 11.14 3.04 -7.27
N ASP A 16 10.55 2.68 -8.39
CA ASP A 16 9.73 3.56 -9.20
C ASP A 16 8.33 3.63 -8.59
N GLU A 17 7.87 4.86 -8.37
CA GLU A 17 6.62 5.13 -7.67
C GLU A 17 5.39 4.81 -8.54
N GLU A 18 5.50 4.99 -9.86
CA GLU A 18 4.44 4.65 -10.81
C GLU A 18 4.32 3.14 -10.96
N VAL A 19 5.44 2.44 -11.08
CA VAL A 19 5.47 0.96 -11.12
C VAL A 19 4.93 0.38 -9.82
N TYR A 20 5.24 1.02 -8.68
CA TYR A 20 4.68 0.63 -7.39
C TYR A 20 3.17 0.80 -7.37
N GLN A 21 2.65 1.91 -7.88
CA GLN A 21 1.21 2.14 -7.98
C GLN A 21 0.52 1.08 -8.85
N LEU A 22 1.07 0.77 -10.02
CA LEU A 22 0.54 -0.30 -10.89
C LEU A 22 0.51 -1.66 -10.18
N TRP A 23 1.54 -1.97 -9.38
CA TRP A 23 1.59 -3.19 -8.58
C TRP A 23 0.50 -3.23 -7.50
N LEU A 24 0.26 -2.10 -6.81
CA LEU A 24 -0.77 -1.92 -5.79
C LEU A 24 -2.19 -1.98 -6.36
N ASP A 25 -2.37 -1.44 -7.56
CA ASP A 25 -3.62 -1.47 -8.34
C ASP A 25 -3.87 -2.87 -8.91
N GLY A 26 -2.88 -3.75 -8.84
CA GLY A 26 -3.02 -5.18 -9.12
C GLY A 26 -2.75 -5.57 -10.56
N TYR A 27 -2.12 -4.69 -11.34
CA TYR A 27 -1.69 -4.97 -12.71
C TYR A 27 -0.67 -6.10 -12.73
N THR A 28 -0.74 -6.97 -13.74
CA THR A 28 0.32 -7.95 -13.99
C THR A 28 1.57 -7.24 -14.51
N VAL A 29 2.73 -7.92 -14.51
CA VAL A 29 3.96 -7.36 -15.09
C VAL A 29 3.73 -6.94 -16.54
N ASN A 30 3.04 -7.76 -17.33
CA ASN A 30 2.77 -7.47 -18.73
C ASN A 30 1.83 -6.27 -18.90
N ASP A 31 0.80 -6.15 -18.07
CA ASP A 31 -0.12 -5.01 -18.16
C ASP A 31 0.57 -3.72 -17.72
N ALA A 32 1.41 -3.78 -16.68
CA ALA A 32 2.21 -2.65 -16.24
C ALA A 32 3.20 -2.20 -17.31
N VAL A 33 3.88 -3.13 -18.00
CA VAL A 33 4.78 -2.79 -19.12
C VAL A 33 4.02 -2.08 -20.23
N LYS A 34 2.82 -2.56 -20.60
CA LYS A 34 1.99 -1.88 -21.62
C LYS A 34 1.65 -0.45 -21.20
N VAL A 35 1.20 -0.25 -19.96
CA VAL A 35 0.89 1.09 -19.44
C VAL A 35 2.12 2.00 -19.46
N ARG A 36 3.29 1.48 -19.06
CA ARG A 36 4.56 2.24 -19.10
C ARG A 36 4.97 2.60 -20.52
N MET A 37 4.79 1.68 -21.49
CA MET A 37 5.06 1.96 -22.90
C MET A 37 4.12 3.04 -23.46
N GLU A 38 2.82 2.95 -23.18
CA GLU A 38 1.83 3.95 -23.58
C GLU A 38 2.08 5.32 -22.94
N GLY A 39 2.68 5.33 -21.74
CA GLY A 39 3.14 6.52 -21.04
C GLY A 39 4.44 7.14 -21.54
N GLY A 40 5.11 6.55 -22.54
CA GLY A 40 6.34 7.10 -23.13
C GLY A 40 7.65 6.66 -22.48
N ALA A 41 7.65 5.62 -21.63
CA ALA A 41 8.87 5.16 -20.93
C ALA A 41 10.03 4.76 -21.87
N LEU A 42 9.74 4.37 -23.12
CA LEU A 42 10.74 4.04 -24.13
C LEU A 42 11.34 5.26 -24.84
N ASP A 43 10.70 6.43 -24.72
CA ASP A 43 11.19 7.68 -25.29
C ASP A 43 12.11 8.40 -24.30
N GLU A 44 11.91 8.18 -22.99
CA GLU A 44 12.70 8.80 -21.92
C GLU A 44 14.05 8.11 -21.67
N CYS A 45 14.08 6.78 -21.84
CA CYS A 45 15.29 5.99 -21.82
C CYS A 45 15.41 5.35 -23.19
N GLU A 46 16.52 5.49 -23.91
CA GLU A 46 16.82 4.80 -25.18
C GLU A 46 16.91 3.26 -25.00
N ALA A 47 15.88 2.68 -24.41
CA ALA A 47 15.75 1.31 -23.97
C ALA A 47 14.74 0.62 -24.87
N ASN A 48 14.90 -0.69 -25.02
CA ASN A 48 13.93 -1.50 -25.77
C ASN A 48 12.89 -2.10 -24.81
N ALA A 49 11.82 -2.65 -25.40
CA ALA A 49 10.73 -3.26 -24.65
C ALA A 49 11.19 -4.40 -23.71
N ASP A 50 12.24 -5.13 -24.08
CA ASP A 50 12.78 -6.23 -23.25
C ASP A 50 13.45 -5.71 -21.97
N VAL A 51 14.17 -4.59 -22.07
CA VAL A 51 14.77 -3.91 -20.90
C VAL A 51 13.68 -3.40 -19.97
N LEU A 52 12.63 -2.76 -20.50
CA LEU A 52 11.50 -2.29 -19.69
C LEU A 52 10.75 -3.43 -19.01
N LEU A 53 10.59 -4.57 -19.69
CA LEU A 53 10.01 -5.78 -19.12
C LEU A 53 10.86 -6.32 -17.96
N SER A 54 12.18 -6.41 -18.16
CA SER A 54 13.10 -6.87 -17.11
C SER A 54 13.08 -5.95 -15.90
N ASP A 55 13.17 -4.63 -16.11
CA ASP A 55 13.08 -3.63 -15.03
C ASP A 55 11.77 -3.77 -14.24
N THR A 56 10.63 -3.81 -14.94
CA THR A 56 9.31 -3.95 -14.31
C THR A 56 9.23 -5.23 -13.49
N MET A 57 9.79 -6.33 -14.00
CA MET A 57 9.82 -7.61 -13.31
C MET A 57 10.67 -7.58 -12.03
N ASP A 58 11.85 -6.94 -12.08
CA ASP A 58 12.75 -6.82 -10.94
C ASP A 58 12.18 -5.89 -9.86
N GLN A 59 11.50 -4.82 -10.26
CA GLN A 59 10.76 -3.97 -9.32
C GLN A 59 9.60 -4.73 -8.66
N TYR A 60 8.82 -5.50 -9.42
CA TYR A 60 7.74 -6.32 -8.86
C TYR A 60 8.25 -7.35 -7.85
N ARG A 61 9.40 -7.98 -8.12
CA ARG A 61 10.07 -8.90 -7.17
C ARG A 61 10.47 -8.15 -5.91
N THR A 62 11.04 -6.96 -6.05
CA THR A 62 11.44 -6.10 -4.92
C THR A 62 10.23 -5.71 -4.07
N PHE A 63 9.11 -5.30 -4.68
CA PHE A 63 7.87 -4.97 -3.98
C PHE A 63 7.31 -6.18 -3.22
N GLN A 64 7.33 -7.36 -3.84
CA GLN A 64 6.88 -8.59 -3.19
C GLN A 64 7.74 -8.95 -1.97
N MET A 65 9.06 -8.71 -2.03
CA MET A 65 9.92 -8.89 -0.86
C MET A 65 9.61 -7.86 0.24
N CYS A 66 9.32 -6.61 -0.14
CA CYS A 66 8.96 -5.54 0.79
C CYS A 66 7.56 -5.70 1.41
N GLU A 67 6.62 -6.36 0.71
CA GLU A 67 5.24 -6.55 1.16
C GLU A 67 5.15 -7.14 2.57
N ARG A 68 6.00 -8.13 2.87
CA ARG A 68 6.06 -8.74 4.21
C ARG A 68 6.46 -7.76 5.31
N LEU A 69 7.23 -6.73 4.97
CA LEU A 69 7.65 -5.67 5.89
C LEU A 69 6.56 -4.61 6.03
N LEU A 70 5.79 -4.34 4.97
CA LEU A 70 4.65 -3.43 4.98
C LEU A 70 3.50 -3.94 5.86
N HIS A 71 3.39 -5.25 6.05
CA HIS A 71 2.50 -5.86 7.06
C HIS A 71 2.85 -5.47 8.52
N SER A 72 4.02 -4.91 8.76
CA SER A 72 4.44 -4.42 10.09
C SER A 72 5.37 -3.23 9.88
N PRO A 73 4.84 -2.01 9.65
CA PRO A 73 5.63 -0.86 9.22
C PRO A 73 6.87 -0.56 10.10
N SER A 74 6.79 -0.83 11.40
CA SER A 74 7.95 -0.75 12.31
C SER A 74 9.13 -1.66 11.92
N LYS A 75 8.89 -2.79 11.24
CA LYS A 75 9.95 -3.67 10.72
C LYS A 75 10.59 -3.15 9.43
N LEU A 76 9.85 -2.39 8.62
CA LEU A 76 10.42 -1.74 7.43
C LEU A 76 11.48 -0.71 7.81
N ALA A 77 11.29 -0.01 8.93
CA ALA A 77 12.24 0.97 9.44
C ALA A 77 13.52 0.34 10.02
N ASN A 78 13.46 -0.91 10.51
CA ASN A 78 14.54 -1.54 11.28
C ASN A 78 15.27 -2.67 10.53
N GLN A 79 14.87 -2.98 9.29
CA GLN A 79 15.48 -4.03 8.48
C GLN A 79 16.78 -3.54 7.80
N LEU A 80 17.70 -4.47 7.51
CA LEU A 80 19.02 -4.18 6.93
C LEU A 80 19.18 -4.64 5.47
N LEU A 81 18.16 -5.30 4.91
CA LEU A 81 18.20 -5.91 3.58
C LEU A 81 18.03 -4.88 2.47
N PHE A 82 17.15 -3.90 2.66
CA PHE A 82 16.86 -2.84 1.71
C PHE A 82 17.33 -1.51 2.27
N GLN A 83 18.09 -0.78 1.48
CA GLN A 83 18.58 0.55 1.85
C GLN A 83 17.57 1.55 1.30
N ILE A 84 16.47 1.72 2.03
CA ILE A 84 15.35 2.58 1.62
C ILE A 84 15.40 3.86 2.46
N PRO A 85 15.52 5.04 1.83
CA PRO A 85 15.51 6.31 2.55
C PRO A 85 14.21 6.51 3.34
N PRO A 86 14.23 7.19 4.50
CA PRO A 86 13.03 7.35 5.35
C PRO A 86 11.81 7.93 4.62
N HIS A 87 12.01 8.92 3.74
CA HIS A 87 10.92 9.50 2.95
C HIS A 87 10.27 8.48 2.00
N ARG A 88 11.08 7.58 1.40
CA ARG A 88 10.58 6.49 0.55
C ARG A 88 9.86 5.43 1.37
N GLN A 89 10.34 5.10 2.57
CA GLN A 89 9.63 4.19 3.47
C GLN A 89 8.24 4.71 3.81
N ALA A 90 8.14 6.01 4.15
CA ALA A 90 6.86 6.66 4.43
C ALA A 90 5.95 6.59 3.20
N MET A 91 6.44 6.90 2.00
CA MET A 91 5.67 6.79 0.76
C MET A 91 5.14 5.36 0.52
N LEU A 92 6.00 4.34 0.67
CA LEU A 92 5.60 2.93 0.51
C LEU A 92 4.51 2.54 1.49
N ILE A 93 4.66 2.94 2.76
CA ILE A 93 3.68 2.64 3.82
C ILE A 93 2.36 3.36 3.53
N GLU A 94 2.37 4.66 3.25
CA GLU A 94 1.17 5.45 2.95
C GLU A 94 0.40 4.84 1.78
N ARG A 95 1.05 4.63 0.63
CA ARG A 95 0.40 4.06 -0.57
C ARG A 95 -0.06 2.63 -0.36
N TYR A 96 0.69 1.82 0.39
CA TYR A 96 0.29 0.44 0.69
C TYR A 96 -0.98 0.37 1.54
N TYR A 97 -1.19 1.30 2.47
CA TYR A 97 -2.38 1.34 3.33
C TYR A 97 -3.49 2.27 2.81
N ASP A 98 -3.25 2.98 1.72
CA ASP A 98 -4.28 3.82 1.09
C ASP A 98 -5.43 2.98 0.54
N PHE A 99 -6.61 3.59 0.53
CA PHE A 99 -7.85 2.95 0.13
C PHE A 99 -8.43 3.59 -1.12
N ASP A 100 -8.99 2.75 -1.98
CA ASP A 100 -9.84 3.20 -3.06
C ASP A 100 -11.22 3.61 -2.53
N ASP A 101 -11.67 4.79 -2.93
CA ASP A 101 -12.93 5.37 -2.48
C ASP A 101 -14.15 4.51 -2.86
N ALA A 102 -14.15 3.89 -4.05
CA ALA A 102 -15.23 3.01 -4.50
C ALA A 102 -15.24 1.71 -3.71
N PHE A 103 -14.06 1.14 -3.44
CA PHE A 103 -13.92 -0.02 -2.55
C PHE A 103 -14.48 0.28 -1.15
N VAL A 104 -14.05 1.38 -0.53
CA VAL A 104 -14.48 1.70 0.85
C VAL A 104 -15.97 1.95 0.92
N ARG A 105 -16.56 2.66 -0.05
CA ARG A 105 -18.03 2.85 -0.10
C ARG A 105 -18.81 1.54 -0.10
N GLU A 106 -18.28 0.50 -0.74
CA GLU A 106 -18.93 -0.82 -0.77
C GLU A 106 -18.71 -1.65 0.49
N VAL A 107 -17.61 -1.41 1.19
CA VAL A 107 -17.20 -2.18 2.38
C VAL A 107 -17.76 -1.59 3.67
N LEU A 108 -17.96 -0.28 3.71
CA LEU A 108 -18.52 0.42 4.86
C LEU A 108 -19.97 0.02 5.13
N GLY A 109 -20.28 -0.14 6.43
CA GLY A 109 -21.62 -0.52 6.89
C GLY A 109 -22.02 -1.98 6.64
N LYS A 110 -21.21 -2.76 5.89
CA LYS A 110 -21.42 -4.20 5.74
C LYS A 110 -20.63 -4.95 6.82
N LYS A 111 -21.29 -5.89 7.51
CA LYS A 111 -20.62 -6.79 8.46
C LYS A 111 -19.86 -7.84 7.66
N LEU A 112 -18.56 -7.64 7.50
CA LEU A 112 -17.67 -8.49 6.69
C LEU A 112 -17.48 -9.84 7.39
N SER A 113 -18.42 -10.76 7.17
CA SER A 113 -18.43 -12.11 7.76
C SER A 113 -17.64 -13.12 6.91
N LYS A 114 -17.55 -14.39 7.34
CA LYS A 114 -16.81 -15.50 6.69
C LYS A 114 -17.07 -15.72 5.19
N GLY A 115 -18.09 -15.10 4.59
CA GLY A 115 -18.34 -15.08 3.14
C GLY A 115 -17.42 -14.14 2.32
N THR A 116 -16.49 -13.44 2.97
CA THR A 116 -15.79 -12.25 2.43
C THR A 116 -15.12 -12.43 1.08
N LYS A 117 -14.64 -13.64 0.73
CA LYS A 117 -13.95 -13.83 -0.56
C LYS A 117 -14.89 -13.62 -1.75
N LYS A 118 -16.13 -14.11 -1.65
CA LYS A 118 -17.16 -13.90 -2.69
C LYS A 118 -17.57 -12.44 -2.75
N ASP A 119 -17.70 -11.80 -1.58
CA ASP A 119 -18.04 -10.37 -1.51
C ASP A 119 -16.96 -9.50 -2.17
N LEU A 120 -15.67 -9.86 -2.07
CA LEU A 120 -14.58 -9.14 -2.73
C LEU A 120 -14.58 -9.31 -4.25
N ASP A 121 -14.98 -10.49 -4.77
CA ASP A 121 -15.15 -10.72 -6.20
C ASP A 121 -16.29 -9.82 -6.75
N ASP A 122 -17.42 -9.77 -6.02
CA ASP A 122 -18.57 -8.91 -6.36
C ASP A 122 -18.22 -7.42 -6.29
N ILE A 123 -17.48 -6.99 -5.26
CA ILE A 123 -17.01 -5.60 -5.11
C ILE A 123 -16.04 -5.24 -6.25
N SER A 124 -15.13 -6.15 -6.61
CA SER A 124 -14.20 -5.94 -7.72
C SER A 124 -14.97 -5.73 -9.04
N ALA A 125 -15.94 -6.59 -9.32
CA ALA A 125 -16.79 -6.47 -10.51
C ALA A 125 -17.61 -5.18 -10.52
N LYS A 126 -18.11 -4.73 -9.36
CA LYS A 126 -18.95 -3.53 -9.24
C LYS A 126 -18.16 -2.22 -9.34
N THR A 127 -16.97 -2.17 -8.77
CA THR A 127 -16.18 -0.94 -8.62
C THR A 127 -15.15 -0.76 -9.73
N GLY A 128 -14.78 -1.83 -10.42
CA GLY A 128 -13.66 -1.83 -11.38
C GLY A 128 -12.29 -1.90 -10.71
N VAL A 129 -12.21 -1.85 -9.38
CA VAL A 129 -10.96 -2.09 -8.63
C VAL A 129 -10.59 -3.55 -8.79
N THR A 130 -9.32 -3.83 -9.10
CA THR A 130 -8.88 -5.21 -9.29
C THR A 130 -9.04 -6.02 -8.01
N LEU A 131 -9.34 -7.31 -8.17
CA LEU A 131 -9.50 -8.23 -7.05
C LEU A 131 -8.24 -8.30 -6.16
N LYS A 132 -7.04 -8.17 -6.75
CA LYS A 132 -5.78 -8.13 -6.01
C LYS A 132 -5.72 -6.89 -5.11
N SER A 133 -6.09 -5.72 -5.63
CA SER A 133 -6.15 -4.47 -4.84
C SER A 133 -7.24 -4.54 -3.76
N CYS A 134 -8.44 -5.02 -4.07
CA CYS A 134 -9.51 -5.24 -3.09
C CYS A 134 -9.06 -6.12 -1.92
N ARG A 135 -8.34 -7.22 -2.20
CA ARG A 135 -7.80 -8.12 -1.16
C ARG A 135 -6.76 -7.43 -0.29
N ARG A 136 -5.81 -6.70 -0.89
CA ARG A 136 -4.80 -5.91 -0.15
C ARG A 136 -5.47 -4.92 0.79
N GLN A 137 -6.38 -4.11 0.27
CA GLN A 137 -7.11 -3.10 1.06
C GLN A 137 -7.89 -3.73 2.22
N PHE A 138 -8.59 -4.84 1.96
CA PHE A 138 -9.31 -5.59 2.99
C PHE A 138 -8.37 -6.18 4.07
N ASP A 139 -7.24 -6.76 3.67
CA ASP A 139 -6.26 -7.33 4.60
C ASP A 139 -5.60 -6.24 5.45
N ASN A 140 -5.34 -5.06 4.86
CA ASN A 140 -4.84 -3.90 5.60
C ASN A 140 -5.85 -3.40 6.62
N PHE A 141 -7.12 -3.30 6.24
CA PHE A 141 -8.19 -2.96 7.16
C PHE A 141 -8.23 -3.92 8.37
N LYS A 142 -8.27 -5.23 8.13
CA LYS A 142 -8.26 -6.24 9.22
C LYS A 142 -7.03 -6.13 10.11
N ARG A 143 -5.87 -5.87 9.51
CA ARG A 143 -4.60 -5.79 10.23
C ARG A 143 -4.57 -4.58 11.16
N VAL A 144 -5.03 -3.42 10.69
CA VAL A 144 -5.18 -2.23 11.52
C VAL A 144 -6.18 -2.48 12.63
N PHE A 145 -7.38 -2.98 12.29
CA PHE A 145 -8.44 -3.28 13.27
C PHE A 145 -7.95 -4.20 14.39
N LYS A 146 -7.29 -5.31 14.03
CA LYS A 146 -6.77 -6.28 15.01
C LYS A 146 -5.79 -5.64 16.00
N VAL A 147 -4.89 -4.78 15.52
CA VAL A 147 -3.90 -4.13 16.39
C VAL A 147 -4.55 -3.11 17.30
N VAL A 148 -5.45 -2.28 16.77
CA VAL A 148 -6.03 -1.15 17.53
C VAL A 148 -7.16 -1.57 18.48
N GLU A 149 -7.85 -2.67 18.21
CA GLU A 149 -8.92 -3.20 19.09
C GLU A 149 -8.34 -3.66 20.45
N GLU A 150 -7.10 -4.15 20.47
CA GLU A 150 -6.41 -4.59 21.68
C GLU A 150 -5.78 -3.42 22.48
N LEU A 151 -5.70 -2.22 21.89
CA LEU A 151 -5.00 -1.07 22.46
C LEU A 151 -5.97 -0.08 23.13
N LYS A 152 -5.56 0.44 24.28
CA LYS A 152 -6.26 1.56 24.95
C LYS A 152 -5.79 2.90 24.38
N GLY A 153 -6.67 3.91 24.40
CA GLY A 153 -6.33 5.28 24.01
C GLY A 153 -6.90 5.72 22.65
N PRO A 154 -6.51 6.90 22.15
CA PRO A 154 -7.04 7.46 20.91
C PRO A 154 -6.63 6.62 19.69
N LEU A 155 -7.62 6.19 18.89
CA LEU A 155 -7.41 5.32 17.73
C LEU A 155 -6.38 5.88 16.73
N VAL A 156 -6.45 7.18 16.42
CA VAL A 156 -5.56 7.83 15.45
C VAL A 156 -4.10 7.75 15.90
N GLU A 157 -3.83 7.95 17.19
CA GLU A 157 -2.49 7.86 17.76
C GLU A 157 -1.97 6.42 17.71
N ASN A 158 -2.82 5.44 18.04
CA ASN A 158 -2.46 4.03 17.96
C ASN A 158 -2.11 3.63 16.51
N ILE A 159 -2.88 4.10 15.52
CA ILE A 159 -2.59 3.85 14.11
C ILE A 159 -1.26 4.49 13.72
N ARG A 160 -1.06 5.76 14.05
CA ARG A 160 0.19 6.49 13.73
C ARG A 160 1.42 5.81 14.32
N GLN A 161 1.35 5.37 15.57
CA GLN A 161 2.49 4.73 16.25
C GLN A 161 2.81 3.33 15.70
N HIS A 162 1.78 2.53 15.41
CA HIS A 162 1.99 1.13 15.00
C HIS A 162 2.15 0.95 13.49
N PHE A 163 1.51 1.79 12.68
CA PHE A 163 1.51 1.70 11.23
C PHE A 163 2.28 2.83 10.54
N LEU A 164 2.76 3.84 11.28
CA LEU A 164 3.50 4.97 10.73
C LEU A 164 2.72 5.75 9.66
N LEU A 165 1.38 5.73 9.76
CA LEU A 165 0.48 6.41 8.83
C LEU A 165 0.21 7.85 9.27
N SER A 166 -0.05 8.70 8.29
CA SER A 166 -0.45 10.08 8.44
C SER A 166 -1.84 10.19 9.09
N ASP A 167 -2.09 11.33 9.74
CA ASP A 167 -3.38 11.64 10.33
C ASP A 167 -4.54 11.57 9.32
N LYS A 168 -4.26 11.83 8.04
CA LYS A 168 -5.26 11.75 6.96
C LYS A 168 -5.78 10.32 6.81
N LEU A 169 -4.89 9.33 6.75
CA LEU A 169 -5.26 7.92 6.64
C LEU A 169 -5.80 7.37 7.96
N GLY A 170 -5.22 7.77 9.10
CA GLY A 170 -5.73 7.39 10.43
C GLY A 170 -7.13 7.91 10.72
N ARG A 171 -7.54 9.00 10.04
CA ARG A 171 -8.88 9.60 10.12
C ARG A 171 -9.70 9.39 8.84
N TYR A 172 -9.29 8.48 7.97
CA TYR A 172 -9.86 8.36 6.63
C TYR A 172 -11.39 8.29 6.69
N LYS A 173 -12.02 9.15 5.89
CA LYS A 173 -13.46 9.27 5.70
C LYS A 173 -13.70 9.38 4.20
N PRO A 174 -14.49 8.48 3.59
CA PRO A 174 -14.79 8.60 2.18
C PRO A 174 -15.59 9.87 1.92
N PRO A 175 -15.39 10.52 0.77
CA PRO A 175 -16.25 11.61 0.32
C PRO A 175 -17.72 11.13 0.25
N GLY A 176 -18.63 11.87 0.92
CA GLY A 176 -20.08 11.63 0.84
C GLY A 176 -20.72 10.91 2.04
N LEU A 177 -19.94 10.38 2.99
CA LEU A 177 -20.48 9.74 4.20
C LEU A 177 -20.44 10.68 5.42
N ARG A 178 -21.61 10.98 6.00
CA ARG A 178 -21.71 11.71 7.27
C ARG A 178 -21.48 10.76 8.45
N GLY A 179 -20.26 10.75 8.99
CA GLY A 179 -19.99 10.21 10.32
C GLY A 179 -18.98 9.05 10.38
N HIS A 180 -17.97 9.24 11.25
CA HIS A 180 -16.95 8.29 11.74
C HIS A 180 -15.91 7.73 10.76
N CYS A 181 -14.69 7.55 11.28
CA CYS A 181 -13.54 6.95 10.59
C CYS A 181 -13.90 5.54 10.12
N VAL A 182 -13.42 5.15 8.93
CA VAL A 182 -13.66 3.81 8.35
C VAL A 182 -13.30 2.69 9.33
N LEU A 183 -12.22 2.90 10.08
CA LEU A 183 -11.70 1.97 11.08
C LEU A 183 -12.54 1.93 12.37
N CYS A 184 -13.41 2.93 12.63
CA CYS A 184 -14.29 2.98 13.80
C CYS A 184 -15.64 2.28 13.60
N GLN A 185 -16.12 2.10 12.36
CA GLN A 185 -17.50 1.67 12.11
C GLN A 185 -17.76 0.16 12.31
N GLN A 186 -16.74 -0.68 12.48
CA GLN A 186 -16.93 -2.12 12.72
C GLN A 186 -16.93 -2.54 14.20
N SER A 187 -16.74 -1.59 15.13
CA SER A 187 -16.79 -1.84 16.58
C SER A 187 -18.19 -1.75 17.21
N LEU A 188 -19.26 -1.73 16.40
CA LEU A 188 -20.67 -1.70 16.83
C LEU A 188 -21.47 -2.84 16.18
#